data_AF-A0A074M805-F1
#
_entry.id   AF-A0A074M805-F1
#
_cell.length_a   1.000
_cell.length_b   1.000
_cell.length_c   1.000
_cell.angle_alpha   90.00
_cell.angle_beta   90.00
_cell.angle_gamma   90.00
#
_symmetry.space_group_name_H-M   'P 1'
#
loop_
_entity.id
_entity.type
_entity.pdbx_description
1 polymer ?
#
loop_
_entity_poly.entity_id
_entity_poly.type
_entity_poly.pdbx_seq_one_letter_code
_entity_poly.pdbx_strand_id
1 'polypeptide(L)'
;MLVERRRSPFPLGFLGKTALVWALVSAFLITASWSAITGLHFSDPDDILRLIQVRDLLGGQSWFDVTQTRVDAAGGGVAMHWSRLVDLPLAIVIFALTPIVGSAMAETVAIVLVPLITLGFVMLLAARIAWRLWGDEEAVFTSLVIVISIPVVFQLSPMRIDHHGWQLVCALAAVNGLLARSAVRGGWIIGASFAAWLSISIEGLPLAAITFAVLALRWLRDPKAGDWLVSAIQALALVSAALFALTRGFGDLATYCDAISPIHLAMFGWGALCLTLLAQPARVPLGVRLAGFALAGGGALAMLMLSAPGCASGGGFAQVDPLVSKIWLSNVLEGRPMWEQVLAIALQYIAAPLIAIFACLQLMVRSHEGLREFWRDYALILGGALAVSIFVARTGAVACVLASPLVAWQLRRWMKAIRSMEGPIPRMAAMVGVACALLPAIPALVLTSAMPVRASVGGAADVPIRVADCRVQDAAATLNALPEGEIYALLDIAPELLLVSDHSVVATGHHRGHKAMKMLIETALATPEEAREALQQRGSRYVAMCPALYESQTYASIRAEGFVPQLAKGNVPDWLEPVGIPGDNGLKLWRVKPE
;
A
#
# COMPACT_ATOMS: atom_id res chain seq x y z
N MET A 1 -12.27 31.84 7.45
CA MET A 1 -12.39 32.57 6.17
C MET A 1 -12.33 31.54 5.06
N LEU A 2 -13.40 31.34 4.30
CA LEU A 2 -13.28 30.65 3.00
C LEU A 2 -12.78 31.70 2.02
N VAL A 3 -11.60 31.49 1.43
CA VAL A 3 -11.23 32.25 0.23
C VAL A 3 -12.34 31.99 -0.80
N GLU A 4 -12.90 33.08 -1.28
CA GLU A 4 -14.17 33.24 -1.97
C GLU A 4 -14.62 32.12 -2.92
N ARG A 5 -15.92 31.83 -2.86
CA ARG A 5 -16.64 30.75 -3.57
C ARG A 5 -16.66 30.84 -5.11
N ARG A 6 -15.98 31.79 -5.76
CA ARG A 6 -16.07 32.03 -7.22
C ARG A 6 -14.86 31.58 -8.07
N ARG A 7 -13.76 31.14 -7.48
CA ARG A 7 -12.58 30.71 -8.25
C ARG A 7 -12.78 29.38 -8.98
N SER A 8 -12.10 29.24 -10.13
CA SER A 8 -11.94 27.97 -10.85
C SER A 8 -11.49 26.87 -9.88
N PRO A 9 -11.91 25.61 -10.08
CA PRO A 9 -11.38 24.48 -9.34
C PRO A 9 -9.85 24.44 -9.32
N PHE A 10 -9.23 24.76 -10.45
CA PHE A 10 -7.78 24.71 -10.62
C PHE A 10 -7.33 25.97 -11.36
N PRO A 11 -7.07 27.09 -10.66
CA PRO A 11 -6.55 28.28 -11.31
C PRO A 11 -5.09 28.04 -11.74
N LEU A 12 -4.71 28.59 -12.89
CA LEU A 12 -3.37 28.38 -13.49
C LEU A 12 -2.22 28.74 -12.55
N GLY A 13 -2.34 29.81 -11.76
CA GLY A 13 -1.30 30.20 -10.79
C GLY A 13 -1.10 29.18 -9.66
N PHE A 14 -2.18 28.52 -9.22
CA PHE A 14 -2.09 27.43 -8.24
C PHE A 14 -1.42 26.21 -8.87
N LEU A 15 -1.87 25.82 -10.08
CA LEU A 15 -1.28 24.70 -10.82
C LEU A 15 0.22 24.90 -11.07
N GLY A 16 0.64 26.09 -11.51
CA GLY A 16 2.05 26.41 -11.76
C GLY A 16 2.91 26.31 -10.51
N LYS A 17 2.43 26.81 -9.36
CA LYS A 17 3.14 26.69 -8.08
C LYS A 17 3.25 25.23 -7.63
N THR A 18 2.16 24.49 -7.66
CA THR A 18 2.17 23.07 -7.27
C THR A 18 3.06 22.25 -8.20
N ALA A 19 3.03 22.50 -9.51
CA ALA A 19 3.90 21.85 -10.48
C ALA A 19 5.38 22.17 -10.25
N LEU A 20 5.72 23.42 -9.88
CA LEU A 20 7.09 23.79 -9.55
C LEU A 20 7.58 23.03 -8.29
N VAL A 21 6.78 23.01 -7.22
CA VAL A 21 7.16 22.27 -6.00
C VAL A 21 7.27 20.78 -6.31
N TRP A 22 6.34 20.22 -7.08
CA TRP A 22 6.40 18.83 -7.53
C TRP A 22 7.68 18.54 -8.33
N ALA A 23 8.08 19.40 -9.26
CA ALA A 23 9.30 19.22 -10.04
C ALA A 23 10.57 19.24 -9.16
N LEU A 24 10.63 20.17 -8.20
CA LEU A 24 11.74 20.25 -7.25
C LEU A 24 11.84 19.02 -6.35
N VAL A 25 10.69 18.54 -5.84
CA VAL A 25 10.64 17.33 -5.02
C VAL A 25 10.99 16.10 -5.85
N SER A 26 10.49 16.01 -7.08
CA SER A 26 10.81 14.92 -8.00
C SER A 26 12.32 14.87 -8.28
N ALA A 27 12.94 16.01 -8.56
CA ALA A 27 14.40 16.10 -8.73
C ALA A 27 15.13 15.62 -7.47
N PHE A 28 14.71 16.06 -6.28
CA PHE A 28 15.28 15.61 -5.02
C PHE A 28 15.15 14.08 -4.83
N LEU A 29 13.96 13.52 -5.04
CA LEU A 29 13.74 12.08 -4.88
C LEU A 29 14.54 11.25 -5.89
N ILE A 30 14.66 11.70 -7.13
CA ILE A 30 15.54 11.06 -8.13
C ILE A 30 16.99 11.08 -7.64
N THR A 31 17.48 12.21 -7.13
CA THR A 31 18.86 12.28 -6.62
C THR A 31 19.07 11.40 -5.39
N ALA A 32 18.08 11.33 -4.49
CA ALA A 32 18.14 10.51 -3.28
C ALA A 32 18.10 9.00 -3.61
N SER A 33 17.35 8.63 -4.65
CA SER A 33 17.21 7.25 -5.12
C SER A 33 18.19 6.87 -6.23
N TRP A 34 19.15 7.73 -6.58
CA TRP A 34 20.00 7.54 -7.78
C TRP A 34 20.71 6.19 -7.79
N SER A 35 21.34 5.80 -6.67
CA SER A 35 22.02 4.51 -6.53
C SER A 35 21.07 3.33 -6.74
N ALA A 36 19.88 3.38 -6.14
CA ALA A 36 18.85 2.34 -6.29
C ALA A 36 18.36 2.24 -7.73
N ILE A 37 18.12 3.39 -8.39
CA ILE A 37 17.68 3.46 -9.79
C ILE A 37 18.74 2.86 -10.70
N THR A 38 20.02 3.23 -10.54
CA THR A 38 21.10 2.73 -11.40
C THR A 38 21.41 1.26 -11.16
N GLY A 39 21.20 0.75 -9.93
CA GLY A 39 21.38 -0.65 -9.58
C GLY A 39 20.13 -1.52 -9.76
N LEU A 40 18.98 -0.93 -10.12
CA LEU A 40 17.67 -1.59 -10.10
C LEU A 40 17.38 -2.32 -8.77
N HIS A 41 17.78 -1.70 -7.65
CA HIS A 41 17.49 -2.19 -6.31
C HIS A 41 16.11 -1.73 -5.85
N PHE A 42 15.14 -2.64 -5.90
CA PHE A 42 13.80 -2.38 -5.38
C PHE A 42 13.80 -2.49 -3.85
N SER A 43 12.96 -1.70 -3.21
CA SER A 43 12.81 -1.75 -1.74
C SER A 43 11.74 -2.76 -1.28
N ASP A 44 10.97 -3.31 -2.22
CA ASP A 44 9.82 -4.15 -1.95
C ASP A 44 9.67 -5.23 -3.03
N PRO A 45 9.51 -6.51 -2.66
CA PRO A 45 9.31 -7.58 -3.63
C PRO A 45 8.02 -7.44 -4.46
N ASP A 46 7.00 -6.75 -3.95
CA ASP A 46 5.75 -6.50 -4.69
C ASP A 46 5.97 -5.55 -5.87
N ASP A 47 6.89 -4.60 -5.75
CA ASP A 47 7.28 -3.72 -6.86
C ASP A 47 7.91 -4.53 -8.01
N ILE A 48 8.74 -5.52 -7.68
CA ILE A 48 9.39 -6.38 -8.68
C ILE A 48 8.36 -7.21 -9.43
N LEU A 49 7.48 -7.89 -8.69
CA LEU A 49 6.44 -8.71 -9.29
C LEU A 49 5.42 -7.87 -10.08
N ARG A 50 5.18 -6.61 -9.67
CA ARG A 50 4.40 -5.67 -10.47
C ARG A 50 5.04 -5.42 -11.83
N LEU A 51 6.34 -5.19 -11.87
CA LEU A 51 7.07 -5.01 -13.13
C LEU A 51 6.99 -6.28 -13.99
N ILE A 52 7.15 -7.46 -13.40
CA ILE A 52 7.00 -8.75 -14.11
C ILE A 52 5.58 -8.88 -14.68
N GLN A 53 4.54 -8.60 -13.91
CA GLN A 53 3.14 -8.62 -14.38
C GLN A 53 2.90 -7.67 -15.58
N VAL A 54 3.58 -6.53 -15.61
CA VAL A 54 3.53 -5.58 -16.73
C VAL A 54 4.32 -6.11 -17.93
N ARG A 55 5.49 -6.72 -17.71
CA ARG A 55 6.26 -7.40 -18.77
C ARG A 55 5.44 -8.49 -19.42
N ASP A 56 4.76 -9.33 -18.64
CA ASP A 56 3.92 -10.41 -19.14
C ASP A 56 2.78 -9.87 -20.01
N LEU A 57 2.11 -8.79 -19.57
CA LEU A 57 1.07 -8.12 -20.34
C LEU A 57 1.59 -7.59 -21.68
N LEU A 58 2.73 -6.89 -21.67
CA LEU A 58 3.37 -6.37 -22.88
C LEU A 58 3.94 -7.48 -23.77
N GLY A 59 4.27 -8.64 -23.18
CA GLY A 59 4.72 -9.86 -23.83
C GLY A 59 3.60 -10.70 -24.45
N GLY A 60 2.34 -10.27 -24.33
CA GLY A 60 1.19 -10.89 -24.96
C GLY A 60 0.26 -11.68 -24.03
N GLN A 61 0.50 -11.65 -22.71
CA GLN A 61 -0.47 -12.19 -21.76
C GLN A 61 -1.81 -11.47 -21.88
N SER A 62 -2.90 -12.22 -21.74
CA SER A 62 -4.26 -11.67 -21.83
C SER A 62 -4.47 -10.54 -20.81
N TRP A 63 -5.19 -9.50 -21.20
CA TRP A 63 -5.54 -8.39 -20.33
C TRP A 63 -6.22 -8.84 -19.02
N PHE A 64 -7.10 -9.84 -19.09
CA PHE A 64 -7.83 -10.37 -17.93
C PHE A 64 -7.06 -11.43 -17.13
N ASP A 65 -5.92 -11.89 -17.64
CA ASP A 65 -5.10 -12.90 -16.98
C ASP A 65 -4.00 -12.22 -16.16
N VAL A 66 -4.03 -12.37 -14.84
CA VAL A 66 -3.05 -11.83 -13.89
C VAL A 66 -2.20 -12.94 -13.26
N THR A 67 -2.14 -14.10 -13.90
CA THR A 67 -1.35 -15.25 -13.43
C THR A 67 0.13 -14.99 -13.65
N GLN A 68 0.91 -15.14 -12.58
CA GLN A 68 2.36 -15.23 -12.62
C GLN A 68 2.71 -16.68 -12.94
N THR A 69 2.89 -16.98 -14.23
CA THR A 69 3.08 -18.35 -14.74
C THR A 69 4.40 -18.98 -14.29
N ARG A 70 5.40 -18.15 -13.97
CA ARG A 70 6.71 -18.57 -13.46
C ARG A 70 6.78 -18.75 -11.95
N VAL A 71 5.70 -18.46 -11.22
CA VAL A 71 5.58 -18.74 -9.78
C VAL A 71 4.73 -20.00 -9.63
N ASP A 72 5.27 -21.05 -9.00
CA ASP A 72 4.61 -22.36 -8.94
C ASP A 72 4.22 -22.89 -10.34
N ALA A 73 5.15 -22.83 -11.28
CA ALA A 73 4.90 -23.21 -12.69
C ALA A 73 4.36 -24.65 -12.81
N ALA A 74 4.88 -25.58 -11.98
CA ALA A 74 4.39 -26.96 -11.91
C ALA A 74 2.91 -27.06 -11.44
N GLY A 75 2.45 -26.10 -10.64
CA GLY A 75 1.07 -25.96 -10.19
C GLY A 75 0.15 -25.18 -11.14
N GLY A 76 0.67 -24.69 -12.27
CA GLY A 76 -0.07 -23.91 -13.26
C GLY A 76 0.02 -22.38 -13.09
N GLY A 77 0.91 -21.89 -12.22
CA GLY A 77 1.06 -20.46 -11.96
C GLY A 77 0.24 -19.95 -10.77
N VAL A 78 0.55 -18.74 -10.31
CA VAL A 78 -0.19 -18.07 -9.22
C VAL A 78 -0.91 -16.81 -9.71
N ALA A 79 -2.24 -16.81 -9.65
CA ALA A 79 -3.08 -15.66 -10.00
C ALA A 79 -2.94 -14.52 -8.98
N MET A 80 -2.44 -13.36 -9.41
CA MET A 80 -2.34 -12.19 -8.53
C MET A 80 -3.70 -11.58 -8.20
N HIS A 81 -3.83 -11.01 -7.01
CA HIS A 81 -5.04 -10.28 -6.59
C HIS A 81 -5.06 -8.82 -7.07
N TRP A 82 -3.99 -8.41 -7.76
CA TRP A 82 -3.77 -7.05 -8.20
C TRP A 82 -4.59 -6.69 -9.45
N SER A 83 -5.06 -5.45 -9.50
CA SER A 83 -5.78 -4.92 -10.65
C SER A 83 -4.86 -4.36 -11.73
N ARG A 84 -5.27 -4.56 -12.99
CA ARG A 84 -4.67 -3.96 -14.20
C ARG A 84 -4.70 -2.43 -14.21
N LEU A 85 -5.49 -1.78 -13.35
CA LEU A 85 -5.52 -0.31 -13.26
C LEU A 85 -4.17 0.28 -12.89
N VAL A 86 -3.40 -0.39 -12.03
CA VAL A 86 -2.08 0.07 -11.59
C VAL A 86 -1.00 -0.28 -12.63
N ASP A 87 -1.22 -1.33 -13.42
CA ASP A 87 -0.32 -1.76 -14.51
C ASP A 87 -0.37 -0.77 -15.69
N LEU A 88 -1.53 -0.18 -15.97
CA LEU A 88 -1.77 0.61 -17.17
C LEU A 88 -0.81 1.81 -17.33
N PRO A 89 -0.55 2.66 -16.32
CA PRO A 89 0.43 3.74 -16.44
C PRO A 89 1.84 3.25 -16.76
N LEU A 90 2.27 2.13 -16.18
CA LEU A 90 3.58 1.53 -16.45
C LEU A 90 3.65 1.01 -17.88
N ALA A 91 2.64 0.21 -18.27
CA ALA A 91 2.54 -0.35 -19.61
C ALA A 91 2.55 0.72 -20.70
N ILE A 92 1.82 1.83 -20.50
CA ILE A 92 1.79 2.97 -21.44
C ILE A 92 3.19 3.58 -21.60
N VAL A 93 3.89 3.86 -20.49
CA VAL A 93 5.23 4.47 -20.55
C VAL A 93 6.23 3.53 -21.20
N ILE A 94 6.24 2.25 -20.80
CA ILE A 94 7.15 1.25 -21.36
C ILE A 94 6.89 1.09 -22.86
N PHE A 95 5.64 0.87 -23.26
CA PHE A 95 5.25 0.70 -24.65
C PHE A 95 5.64 1.91 -25.52
N ALA A 96 5.36 3.12 -25.06
CA ALA A 96 5.64 4.34 -25.82
C ALA A 96 7.14 4.63 -25.96
N LEU A 97 7.95 4.32 -24.94
CA LEU A 97 9.38 4.62 -24.93
C LEU A 97 10.25 3.49 -25.47
N THR A 98 9.78 2.25 -25.48
CA THR A 98 10.57 1.09 -25.97
C THR A 98 11.14 1.32 -27.39
N PRO A 99 10.40 1.86 -28.38
CA PRO A 99 10.96 2.10 -29.71
C PRO A 99 12.06 3.18 -29.76
N ILE A 100 12.16 4.03 -28.74
CA ILE A 100 13.04 5.21 -28.72
C ILE A 100 14.32 4.91 -27.94
N VAL A 101 14.19 4.29 -26.77
CA VAL A 101 15.30 4.09 -25.82
C VAL A 101 15.61 2.62 -25.51
N GLY A 102 14.86 1.68 -26.10
CA GLY A 102 14.94 0.25 -25.78
C GLY A 102 14.12 -0.14 -24.55
N SER A 103 13.82 -1.43 -24.40
CA SER A 103 12.96 -1.96 -23.34
C SER A 103 13.52 -1.69 -21.94
N ALA A 104 14.79 -2.01 -21.70
CA ALA A 104 15.42 -1.85 -20.39
C ALA A 104 15.37 -0.40 -19.89
N MET A 105 15.69 0.58 -20.74
CA MET A 105 15.61 1.99 -20.37
C MET A 105 14.16 2.46 -20.23
N ALA A 106 13.25 1.98 -21.07
CA ALA A 106 11.82 2.31 -20.98
C ALA A 106 11.21 1.84 -19.66
N GLU A 107 11.58 0.65 -19.18
CA GLU A 107 11.22 0.13 -17.86
C GLU A 107 11.79 1.00 -16.74
N THR A 108 13.09 1.31 -16.77
CA THR A 108 13.72 2.20 -15.78
C THR A 108 13.02 3.56 -15.73
N VAL A 109 12.68 4.14 -16.89
CA VAL A 109 11.91 5.39 -16.94
C VAL A 109 10.52 5.21 -16.35
N ALA A 110 9.81 4.12 -16.66
CA ALA A 110 8.47 3.88 -16.13
C ALA A 110 8.44 3.74 -14.61
N ILE A 111 9.37 2.97 -14.03
CA ILE A 111 9.43 2.75 -12.58
C ILE A 111 9.87 3.99 -11.81
N VAL A 112 10.47 4.98 -12.47
CA VAL A 112 10.77 6.30 -11.88
C VAL A 112 9.62 7.29 -12.11
N LEU A 113 9.12 7.38 -13.34
CA LEU A 113 8.18 8.40 -13.76
C LEU A 113 6.78 8.18 -13.18
N VAL A 114 6.28 6.93 -13.16
CA VAL A 114 4.92 6.65 -12.71
C VAL A 114 4.71 7.01 -11.22
N PRO A 115 5.59 6.62 -10.28
CA PRO A 115 5.47 7.04 -8.89
C PRO A 115 5.51 8.57 -8.72
N LEU A 116 6.35 9.26 -9.51
CA LEU A 116 6.43 10.71 -9.50
C LEU A 116 5.18 11.39 -10.07
N ILE A 117 4.52 10.81 -11.09
CA ILE A 117 3.21 11.28 -11.55
C ILE A 117 2.17 11.11 -10.43
N THR A 118 2.17 9.96 -9.76
CA THR A 118 1.29 9.69 -8.61
C THR A 118 1.54 10.68 -7.47
N LEU A 119 2.80 11.01 -7.17
CA LEU A 119 3.19 12.09 -6.25
C LEU A 119 2.58 13.43 -6.68
N GLY A 120 2.62 13.75 -7.97
CA GLY A 120 2.01 14.95 -8.53
C GLY A 120 0.51 15.02 -8.24
N PHE A 121 -0.23 13.92 -8.42
CA PHE A 121 -1.64 13.84 -8.07
C PHE A 121 -1.89 13.98 -6.56
N VAL A 122 -1.09 13.33 -5.72
CA VAL A 122 -1.17 13.44 -4.26
C VAL A 122 -0.95 14.89 -3.81
N MET A 123 0.13 15.52 -4.26
CA MET A 123 0.44 16.91 -3.95
C MET A 123 -0.65 17.85 -4.44
N LEU A 124 -1.15 17.65 -5.66
CA LEU A 124 -2.23 18.46 -6.23
C LEU A 124 -3.51 18.37 -5.41
N LEU A 125 -3.97 17.16 -5.07
CA LEU A 125 -5.23 16.96 -4.35
C LEU A 125 -5.14 17.42 -2.90
N ALA A 126 -4.02 17.20 -2.21
CA ALA A 126 -3.80 17.66 -0.85
C ALA A 126 -3.64 19.19 -0.79
N ALA A 127 -2.78 19.76 -1.65
CA ALA A 127 -2.59 21.21 -1.72
C ALA A 127 -3.89 21.92 -2.13
N ARG A 128 -4.74 21.29 -2.94
CA ARG A 128 -6.06 21.81 -3.29
C ARG A 128 -7.00 21.92 -2.07
N ILE A 129 -6.99 20.92 -1.17
CA ILE A 129 -7.78 20.99 0.08
C ILE A 129 -7.36 22.22 0.87
N ALA A 130 -6.06 22.39 1.10
CA ALA A 130 -5.51 23.54 1.80
C ALA A 130 -5.79 24.87 1.09
N TRP A 131 -5.59 24.92 -0.23
CA TRP A 131 -5.82 26.09 -1.06
C TRP A 131 -7.27 26.58 -1.01
N ARG A 132 -8.22 25.64 -1.07
CA ARG A 132 -9.65 25.97 -0.99
C ARG A 132 -10.05 26.54 0.36
N LEU A 133 -9.37 26.14 1.43
CA LEU A 133 -9.72 26.49 2.80
C LEU A 133 -8.99 27.73 3.29
N TRP A 134 -7.74 27.94 2.89
CA TRP A 134 -6.87 29.00 3.44
C TRP A 134 -6.07 29.79 2.40
N GLY A 135 -5.79 29.22 1.23
CA GLY A 135 -5.13 29.89 0.11
C GLY A 135 -3.75 29.32 -0.24
N ASP A 136 -3.00 30.07 -1.05
CA ASP A 136 -1.76 29.60 -1.69
C ASP A 136 -0.65 29.24 -0.68
N GLU A 137 -0.56 29.96 0.44
CA GLU A 137 0.49 29.74 1.43
C GLU A 137 0.34 28.36 2.07
N GLU A 138 -0.84 28.03 2.59
CA GLU A 138 -1.13 26.71 3.16
C GLU A 138 -1.03 25.59 2.14
N ALA A 139 -1.32 25.86 0.87
CA ALA A 139 -1.12 24.90 -0.21
C ALA A 139 0.36 24.50 -0.35
N VAL A 140 1.27 25.49 -0.33
CA VAL A 140 2.72 25.25 -0.37
C VAL A 140 3.19 24.51 0.89
N PHE A 141 2.75 24.94 2.08
CA PHE A 141 3.09 24.23 3.32
C PHE A 141 2.59 22.78 3.32
N THR A 142 1.43 22.50 2.74
CA THR A 142 0.89 21.15 2.60
C THR A 142 1.80 20.28 1.74
N SER A 143 2.28 20.80 0.61
CA SER A 143 3.27 20.12 -0.22
C SER A 143 4.56 19.84 0.54
N LEU A 144 5.05 20.76 1.38
CA LEU A 144 6.24 20.52 2.21
C LEU A 144 6.01 19.46 3.28
N VAL A 145 4.84 19.44 3.93
CA VAL A 145 4.47 18.43 4.93
C VAL A 145 4.45 17.02 4.30
N ILE A 146 3.99 16.89 3.07
CA ILE A 146 4.03 15.62 2.33
C ILE A 146 5.48 15.13 2.20
N VAL A 147 6.41 16.00 1.82
CA VAL A 147 7.83 15.65 1.56
C VAL A 147 8.56 15.20 2.82
N ILE A 148 8.20 15.74 3.98
CA ILE A 148 8.83 15.34 5.26
C ILE A 148 8.12 14.14 5.90
N SER A 149 6.97 13.71 5.37
CA SER A 149 6.24 12.56 5.87
C SER A 149 6.82 11.27 5.27
N ILE A 150 7.71 10.62 6.02
CA ILE A 150 8.35 9.35 5.61
C ILE A 150 7.32 8.30 5.16
N PRO A 151 6.22 8.03 5.90
CA PRO A 151 5.17 7.12 5.45
C PRO A 151 4.59 7.42 4.06
N VAL A 152 4.44 8.70 3.72
CA VAL A 152 3.84 9.13 2.46
C VAL A 152 4.87 9.11 1.34
N VAL A 153 6.08 9.63 1.59
CA VAL A 153 7.16 9.65 0.60
C VAL A 153 7.61 8.24 0.24
N PHE A 154 7.67 7.33 1.21
CA PHE A 154 8.01 5.94 0.95
C PHE A 154 7.09 5.34 -0.11
N GLN A 155 5.78 5.59 -0.07
CA GLN A 155 4.82 5.04 -1.04
C GLN A 155 4.77 5.77 -2.39
N LEU A 156 5.60 6.81 -2.57
CA LEU A 156 5.62 7.68 -3.76
C LEU A 156 7.03 7.86 -4.33
N SER A 157 8.02 7.19 -3.75
CA SER A 157 9.42 7.30 -4.15
C SER A 157 9.66 6.58 -5.48
N PRO A 158 10.68 6.97 -6.26
CA PRO A 158 11.10 6.21 -7.43
C PRO A 158 11.25 4.71 -7.11
N MET A 159 10.88 3.87 -8.07
CA MET A 159 10.86 2.39 -7.99
C MET A 159 9.74 1.79 -7.15
N ARG A 160 8.96 2.60 -6.42
CA ARG A 160 7.78 2.15 -5.67
C ARG A 160 6.55 2.18 -6.57
N ILE A 161 6.36 1.10 -7.31
CA ILE A 161 5.35 0.96 -8.35
C ILE A 161 4.15 0.13 -7.91
N ASP A 162 4.13 -0.36 -6.67
CA ASP A 162 2.96 -0.98 -6.09
C ASP A 162 1.80 0.02 -5.86
N HIS A 163 0.66 -0.51 -5.41
CA HIS A 163 -0.64 0.12 -5.47
C HIS A 163 -0.88 1.20 -4.40
N HIS A 164 -0.05 1.32 -3.37
CA HIS A 164 -0.28 2.24 -2.25
C HIS A 164 -0.32 3.72 -2.63
N GLY A 165 0.53 4.17 -3.56
CA GLY A 165 0.49 5.56 -4.03
C GLY A 165 -0.87 5.94 -4.61
N TRP A 166 -1.51 5.02 -5.35
CA TRP A 166 -2.85 5.22 -5.91
C TRP A 166 -3.95 5.19 -4.84
N GLN A 167 -3.77 4.43 -3.75
CA GLN A 167 -4.67 4.48 -2.59
C GLN A 167 -4.65 5.89 -1.95
N LEU A 168 -3.48 6.54 -1.84
CA LEU A 168 -3.36 7.92 -1.34
C LEU A 168 -4.12 8.92 -2.23
N VAL A 169 -4.02 8.76 -3.56
CA VAL A 169 -4.78 9.56 -4.54
C VAL A 169 -6.29 9.39 -4.32
N CYS A 170 -6.77 8.14 -4.19
CA CYS A 170 -8.19 7.85 -3.96
C CYS A 170 -8.70 8.45 -2.64
N ALA A 171 -7.92 8.34 -1.56
CA ALA A 171 -8.25 8.93 -0.26
C ALA A 171 -8.43 10.46 -0.34
N LEU A 172 -7.48 11.15 -0.97
CA LEU A 172 -7.52 12.60 -1.14
C LEU A 172 -8.63 13.04 -2.11
N ALA A 173 -8.91 12.25 -3.15
CA ALA A 173 -10.02 12.50 -4.07
C ALA A 173 -11.37 12.41 -3.34
N ALA A 174 -11.56 11.41 -2.48
CA ALA A 174 -12.76 11.29 -1.65
C ALA A 174 -12.96 12.50 -0.71
N VAL A 175 -11.91 12.95 -0.02
CA VAL A 175 -11.99 14.15 0.83
C VAL A 175 -12.23 15.43 0.00
N ASN A 176 -11.65 15.53 -1.20
CA ASN A 176 -12.00 16.61 -2.13
C ASN A 176 -13.47 16.57 -2.56
N GLY A 177 -14.08 15.38 -2.64
CA GLY A 177 -15.51 15.19 -2.87
C GLY A 177 -16.36 15.86 -1.78
N LEU A 178 -15.95 15.79 -0.51
CA LEU A 178 -16.64 16.48 0.60
C LEU A 178 -16.65 18.01 0.47
N LEU A 179 -15.68 18.56 -0.26
CA LEU A 179 -15.59 19.99 -0.58
C LEU A 179 -16.42 20.40 -1.81
N ALA A 180 -17.11 19.46 -2.47
CA ALA A 180 -17.93 19.76 -3.63
C ALA A 180 -19.13 20.64 -3.27
N ARG A 181 -19.55 21.48 -4.23
CA ARG A 181 -20.69 22.40 -4.05
C ARG A 181 -22.06 21.71 -4.11
N SER A 182 -22.11 20.52 -4.70
CA SER A 182 -23.33 19.74 -4.92
C SER A 182 -23.16 18.40 -4.23
N ALA A 183 -24.17 18.00 -3.47
CA ALA A 183 -24.21 16.70 -2.79
C ALA A 183 -24.06 15.55 -3.78
N VAL A 184 -24.74 15.63 -4.92
CA VAL A 184 -24.67 14.62 -5.97
C VAL A 184 -23.25 14.51 -6.54
N ARG A 185 -22.66 15.62 -6.99
CA ARG A 185 -21.30 15.60 -7.54
C ARG A 185 -20.26 15.14 -6.51
N GLY A 186 -20.39 15.60 -5.26
CA GLY A 186 -19.50 15.20 -4.18
C GLY A 186 -19.62 13.73 -3.84
N GLY A 187 -20.85 13.21 -3.73
CA GLY A 187 -21.12 11.80 -3.55
C GLY A 187 -20.54 10.95 -4.68
N TRP A 188 -20.75 11.34 -5.94
CA TRP A 188 -20.16 10.64 -7.08
C TRP A 188 -18.63 10.59 -7.04
N ILE A 189 -17.97 11.69 -6.69
CA ILE A 189 -16.51 11.71 -6.51
C ILE A 189 -16.09 10.75 -5.39
N ILE A 190 -16.77 10.77 -4.24
CA ILE A 190 -16.46 9.89 -3.10
C ILE A 190 -16.64 8.41 -3.49
N GLY A 191 -17.81 8.05 -4.03
CA GLY A 191 -18.12 6.67 -4.39
C GLY A 191 -17.23 6.14 -5.51
N ALA A 192 -16.95 6.93 -6.54
CA ALA A 192 -16.04 6.55 -7.61
C ALA A 192 -14.59 6.39 -7.12
N SER A 193 -14.15 7.25 -6.17
CA SER A 193 -12.82 7.13 -5.57
C SER A 193 -12.68 5.84 -4.76
N PHE A 194 -13.70 5.45 -3.99
CA PHE A 194 -13.69 4.17 -3.29
C PHE A 194 -13.89 2.98 -4.21
N ALA A 195 -14.67 3.10 -5.29
CA ALA A 195 -14.75 2.05 -6.31
C ALA A 195 -13.38 1.78 -6.96
N ALA A 196 -12.66 2.85 -7.34
CA ALA A 196 -11.31 2.75 -7.87
C ALA A 196 -10.34 2.14 -6.85
N TRP A 197 -10.36 2.62 -5.60
CA TRP A 197 -9.53 2.07 -4.54
C TRP A 197 -9.83 0.58 -4.34
N LEU A 198 -11.07 0.18 -4.11
CA LEU A 198 -11.41 -1.21 -3.82
C LEU A 198 -11.13 -2.12 -5.02
N SER A 199 -11.27 -1.62 -6.24
CA SER A 199 -10.84 -2.34 -7.44
C SER A 199 -9.33 -2.54 -7.47
N ILE A 200 -8.54 -1.58 -6.98
CA ILE A 200 -7.08 -1.69 -6.85
C ILE A 200 -6.68 -2.63 -5.72
N SER A 201 -7.31 -2.49 -4.55
CA SER A 201 -7.02 -3.26 -3.34
C SER A 201 -8.15 -3.13 -2.31
N ILE A 202 -8.59 -4.28 -1.76
CA ILE A 202 -9.68 -4.34 -0.78
C ILE A 202 -9.32 -3.69 0.57
N GLU A 203 -8.04 -3.36 0.79
CA GLU A 203 -7.56 -2.64 1.98
C GLU A 203 -8.26 -1.30 2.20
N GLY A 204 -8.85 -0.70 1.15
CA GLY A 204 -9.64 0.52 1.27
C GLY A 204 -11.00 0.34 1.98
N LEU A 205 -11.44 -0.90 2.21
CA LEU A 205 -12.79 -1.21 2.68
C LEU A 205 -13.10 -0.58 4.06
N PRO A 206 -12.21 -0.64 5.06
CA PRO A 206 -12.45 0.02 6.34
C PRO A 206 -12.67 1.53 6.20
N LEU A 207 -11.85 2.22 5.40
CA LEU A 207 -12.01 3.65 5.19
C LEU A 207 -13.25 4.01 4.37
N ALA A 208 -13.61 3.16 3.40
CA ALA A 208 -14.89 3.28 2.69
C ALA A 208 -16.04 3.17 3.69
N ALA A 209 -16.07 2.13 4.53
CA ALA A 209 -17.10 1.94 5.54
C ALA A 209 -17.22 3.14 6.50
N ILE A 210 -16.08 3.65 7.01
CA ILE A 210 -16.02 4.85 7.85
C ILE A 210 -16.61 6.06 7.12
N THR A 211 -16.20 6.30 5.87
CA THR A 211 -16.65 7.47 5.12
C THR A 211 -18.14 7.41 4.81
N PHE A 212 -18.66 6.24 4.43
CA PHE A 212 -20.08 6.02 4.20
C PHE A 212 -20.89 6.13 5.50
N ALA A 213 -20.35 5.67 6.63
CA ALA A 213 -20.96 5.89 7.95
C ALA A 213 -21.01 7.38 8.30
N VAL A 214 -19.97 8.16 7.97
CA VAL A 214 -19.98 9.63 8.14
C VAL A 214 -21.05 10.29 7.28
N LEU A 215 -21.22 9.87 6.01
CA LEU A 215 -22.31 10.36 5.16
C LEU A 215 -23.70 9.96 5.68
N ALA A 216 -23.85 8.76 6.23
CA ALA A 216 -25.07 8.33 6.89
C ALA A 216 -25.38 9.16 8.14
N LEU A 217 -24.37 9.43 8.98
CA LEU A 217 -24.48 10.33 10.13
C LEU A 217 -24.86 11.75 9.69
N ARG A 218 -24.34 12.21 8.56
CA ARG A 218 -24.72 13.51 7.97
C ARG A 218 -26.20 13.53 7.59
N TRP A 219 -26.70 12.47 6.95
CA TRP A 219 -28.13 12.34 6.64
C TRP A 219 -29.01 12.23 7.89
N LEU A 220 -28.53 11.60 8.97
CA LEU A 220 -29.28 11.56 10.24
C LEU A 220 -29.44 12.95 10.85
N ARG A 221 -28.38 13.77 10.82
CA ARG A 221 -28.35 15.15 11.36
C ARG A 221 -29.18 16.11 10.52
N ASP A 222 -29.05 16.04 9.19
CA ASP A 222 -29.79 16.86 8.23
C ASP A 222 -30.52 15.96 7.21
N PRO A 223 -31.86 15.85 7.28
CA PRO A 223 -32.64 15.09 6.31
C PRO A 223 -32.41 15.49 4.85
N LYS A 224 -31.99 16.74 4.58
CA LYS A 224 -31.69 17.23 3.22
C LYS A 224 -30.33 16.78 2.69
N ALA A 225 -29.47 16.21 3.54
CA ALA A 225 -28.14 15.76 3.16
C ALA A 225 -28.10 14.32 2.61
N GLY A 226 -29.25 13.66 2.45
CA GLY A 226 -29.34 12.27 1.98
C GLY A 226 -28.69 12.02 0.63
N ASP A 227 -28.76 12.99 -0.28
CA ASP A 227 -28.16 12.93 -1.61
C ASP A 227 -26.66 12.61 -1.58
N TRP A 228 -25.93 13.02 -0.54
CA TRP A 228 -24.50 12.71 -0.41
C TRP A 228 -24.27 11.20 -0.34
N LEU A 229 -25.00 10.52 0.56
CA LEU A 229 -24.86 9.08 0.76
C LEU A 229 -25.39 8.31 -0.45
N VAL A 230 -26.58 8.68 -0.94
CA VAL A 230 -27.24 8.00 -2.07
C VAL A 230 -26.38 8.05 -3.32
N SER A 231 -25.87 9.24 -3.66
CA SER A 231 -25.02 9.41 -4.85
C SER A 231 -23.68 8.67 -4.68
N ALA A 232 -23.12 8.64 -3.47
CA ALA A 232 -21.89 7.91 -3.19
C ALA A 232 -22.07 6.39 -3.32
N ILE A 233 -23.16 5.83 -2.82
CA ILE A 233 -23.38 4.38 -2.92
C ILE A 233 -23.75 3.95 -4.35
N GLN A 234 -24.48 4.79 -5.09
CA GLN A 234 -24.74 4.58 -6.51
C GLN A 234 -23.45 4.58 -7.32
N ALA A 235 -22.59 5.58 -7.08
CA ALA A 235 -21.29 5.65 -7.73
C ALA A 235 -20.39 4.47 -7.36
N LEU A 236 -20.35 4.09 -6.08
CA LEU A 236 -19.60 2.91 -5.63
C LEU A 236 -20.06 1.65 -6.37
N ALA A 237 -21.37 1.41 -6.45
CA ALA A 237 -21.93 0.23 -7.12
C ALA A 237 -21.65 0.24 -8.63
N LEU A 238 -22.00 1.33 -9.32
CA LEU A 238 -21.91 1.42 -10.78
C LEU A 238 -20.46 1.45 -11.27
N VAL A 239 -19.60 2.21 -10.62
CA VAL A 239 -18.18 2.29 -11.00
C VAL A 239 -17.47 0.99 -10.65
N SER A 240 -17.77 0.34 -9.52
CA SER A 240 -17.17 -0.98 -9.22
C SER A 240 -17.58 -2.04 -10.23
N ALA A 241 -18.84 -2.05 -10.65
CA ALA A 241 -19.31 -2.98 -11.69
C ALA A 241 -18.62 -2.72 -13.04
N ALA A 242 -18.46 -1.45 -13.42
CA ALA A 242 -17.74 -1.08 -14.65
C ALA A 242 -16.26 -1.47 -14.57
N LEU A 243 -15.57 -1.17 -13.47
CA LEU A 243 -14.16 -1.52 -13.27
C LEU A 243 -13.96 -3.04 -13.22
N PHE A 244 -14.85 -3.79 -12.56
CA PHE A 244 -14.82 -5.25 -12.57
C PHE A 244 -14.92 -5.80 -14.00
N ALA A 245 -15.91 -5.34 -14.77
CA ALA A 245 -16.06 -5.75 -16.17
C ALA A 245 -14.84 -5.37 -17.03
N LEU A 246 -14.23 -4.21 -16.77
CA LEU A 246 -13.07 -3.73 -17.51
C LEU A 246 -11.77 -4.44 -17.13
N THR A 247 -11.61 -4.97 -15.91
CA THR A 247 -10.31 -5.48 -15.41
C THR A 247 -10.28 -6.98 -15.18
N ARG A 248 -11.40 -7.59 -14.76
CA ARG A 248 -11.54 -9.03 -14.50
C ARG A 248 -12.39 -9.72 -15.58
N GLY A 249 -13.23 -8.95 -16.26
CA GLY A 249 -14.14 -9.47 -17.28
C GLY A 249 -15.24 -10.34 -16.68
N PHE A 250 -15.81 -11.23 -17.49
CA PHE A 250 -16.88 -12.17 -17.08
C PHE A 250 -16.44 -13.64 -17.09
N GLY A 251 -15.15 -13.90 -17.30
CA GLY A 251 -14.60 -15.26 -17.37
C GLY A 251 -14.38 -15.90 -16.00
N ASP A 252 -13.98 -15.10 -15.01
CA ASP A 252 -13.78 -15.53 -13.61
C ASP A 252 -14.78 -14.80 -12.70
N LEU A 253 -15.82 -15.53 -12.30
CA LEU A 253 -16.85 -15.08 -11.37
C LEU A 253 -16.71 -15.72 -9.98
N ALA A 254 -15.52 -16.27 -9.66
CA ALA A 254 -15.29 -16.84 -8.35
C ALA A 254 -15.31 -15.76 -7.24
N THR A 255 -15.67 -16.20 -6.04
CA THR A 255 -15.73 -15.33 -4.87
C THR A 255 -14.37 -15.24 -4.21
N TYR A 256 -13.70 -14.11 -4.41
CA TYR A 256 -12.46 -13.74 -3.75
C TYR A 256 -12.72 -12.81 -2.57
N CYS A 257 -11.96 -12.97 -1.49
CA CYS A 257 -12.03 -12.12 -0.29
C CYS A 257 -10.98 -10.99 -0.30
N ASP A 258 -9.96 -11.12 -1.13
CA ASP A 258 -8.80 -10.22 -1.24
C ASP A 258 -8.89 -9.25 -2.44
N ALA A 259 -9.96 -9.36 -3.23
CA ALA A 259 -10.25 -8.51 -4.38
C ALA A 259 -11.77 -8.35 -4.57
N ILE A 260 -12.18 -7.30 -5.28
CA ILE A 260 -13.59 -7.14 -5.67
C ILE A 260 -14.03 -8.33 -6.53
N SER A 261 -15.14 -8.93 -6.10
CA SER A 261 -15.74 -10.14 -6.65
C SER A 261 -17.26 -9.99 -6.70
N PRO A 262 -18.01 -10.89 -7.35
CA PRO A 262 -19.45 -10.72 -7.53
C PRO A 262 -20.24 -10.49 -6.23
N ILE A 263 -19.81 -11.08 -5.10
CA ILE A 263 -20.45 -10.84 -3.80
C ILE A 263 -20.34 -9.38 -3.35
N HIS A 264 -19.18 -8.75 -3.54
CA HIS A 264 -18.95 -7.35 -3.20
C HIS A 264 -19.82 -6.43 -4.08
N LEU A 265 -19.90 -6.72 -5.38
CA LEU A 265 -20.76 -5.98 -6.31
C LEU A 265 -22.24 -6.09 -5.93
N ALA A 266 -22.69 -7.29 -5.55
CA ALA A 266 -24.05 -7.53 -5.06
C ALA A 266 -24.34 -6.72 -3.78
N MET A 267 -23.41 -6.70 -2.82
CA MET A 267 -23.54 -5.90 -1.60
C MET A 267 -23.64 -4.39 -1.90
N PHE A 268 -22.80 -3.87 -2.80
CA PHE A 268 -22.84 -2.46 -3.19
C PHE A 268 -24.13 -2.12 -3.94
N GLY A 269 -24.55 -2.97 -4.87
CA GLY A 269 -25.82 -2.82 -5.60
C GLY A 269 -27.02 -2.87 -4.67
N TRP A 270 -27.03 -3.77 -3.69
CA TRP A 270 -28.06 -3.86 -2.65
C TRP A 270 -28.14 -2.58 -1.82
N GLY A 271 -27.00 -2.11 -1.30
CA GLY A 271 -26.92 -0.85 -0.58
C GLY A 271 -27.43 0.34 -1.42
N ALA A 272 -27.03 0.39 -2.70
CA ALA A 272 -27.48 1.42 -3.62
C ALA A 272 -28.99 1.39 -3.84
N LEU A 273 -29.57 0.21 -4.06
CA LEU A 273 -31.01 0.03 -4.22
C LEU A 273 -31.77 0.47 -2.97
N CYS A 274 -31.43 -0.08 -1.80
CA CYS A 274 -32.12 0.22 -0.55
C CYS A 274 -32.08 1.72 -0.22
N LEU A 275 -30.90 2.34 -0.31
CA LEU A 275 -30.74 3.76 0.04
C LEU A 275 -31.36 4.70 -0.98
N THR A 276 -31.39 4.32 -2.26
CA THR A 276 -32.10 5.08 -3.31
C THR A 276 -33.61 5.06 -3.07
N LEU A 277 -34.18 3.89 -2.76
CA LEU A 277 -35.60 3.77 -2.43
C LEU A 277 -35.95 4.52 -1.15
N LEU A 278 -35.09 4.44 -0.13
CA LEU A 278 -35.25 5.17 1.13
C LEU A 278 -35.31 6.69 0.92
N ALA A 279 -34.60 7.22 -0.07
CA ALA A 279 -34.51 8.65 -0.34
C ALA A 279 -35.65 9.23 -1.21
N GLN A 280 -36.54 8.39 -1.76
CA GLN A 280 -37.67 8.84 -2.59
C GLN A 280 -38.63 9.81 -1.87
N PRO A 281 -39.04 9.56 -0.61
CA PRO A 281 -39.93 10.48 0.09
C PRO A 281 -39.21 11.77 0.46
N ALA A 282 -39.85 12.92 0.22
CA ALA A 282 -39.28 14.24 0.54
C ALA A 282 -38.92 14.44 2.03
N ARG A 283 -39.56 13.69 2.93
CA ARG A 283 -39.24 13.64 4.36
C ARG A 283 -39.34 12.21 4.87
N VAL A 284 -38.25 11.70 5.39
CA VAL A 284 -38.16 10.35 5.96
C VAL A 284 -37.98 10.46 7.48
N PRO A 285 -38.91 9.93 8.30
CA PRO A 285 -38.76 9.92 9.75
C PRO A 285 -37.47 9.23 10.19
N LEU A 286 -36.96 9.59 11.37
CA LEU A 286 -35.71 9.03 11.91
C LEU A 286 -35.78 7.49 12.01
N GLY A 287 -36.88 6.94 12.53
CA GLY A 287 -37.06 5.48 12.64
C GLY A 287 -36.99 4.76 11.29
N VAL A 288 -37.57 5.35 10.25
CA VAL A 288 -37.52 4.79 8.89
C VAL A 288 -36.12 4.87 8.29
N ARG A 289 -35.37 5.97 8.54
CA ARG A 289 -33.95 6.06 8.13
C ARG A 289 -33.09 4.99 8.80
N LEU A 290 -33.25 4.80 10.11
CA LEU A 290 -32.53 3.78 10.86
C LEU A 290 -32.88 2.36 10.37
N ALA A 291 -34.17 2.08 10.13
CA ALA A 291 -34.62 0.82 9.56
C ALA A 291 -34.05 0.58 8.15
N GLY A 292 -34.02 1.62 7.31
CA GLY A 292 -33.43 1.54 5.98
C GLY A 292 -31.92 1.29 6.00
N PHE A 293 -31.19 1.90 6.95
CA PHE A 293 -29.76 1.62 7.15
C PHE A 293 -29.53 0.20 7.67
N ALA A 294 -30.35 -0.27 8.60
CA ALA A 294 -30.31 -1.64 9.09
C ALA A 294 -30.61 -2.64 7.97
N LEU A 295 -31.56 -2.34 7.07
CA LEU A 295 -31.87 -3.18 5.91
C LEU A 295 -30.72 -3.21 4.89
N ALA A 296 -30.15 -2.04 4.57
CA ALA A 296 -29.02 -1.93 3.64
C ALA A 296 -27.79 -2.68 4.18
N GLY A 297 -27.35 -2.36 5.40
CA GLY A 297 -26.17 -2.95 6.02
C GLY A 297 -26.39 -4.41 6.43
N GLY A 298 -27.52 -4.72 7.05
CA GLY A 298 -27.87 -6.08 7.47
C GLY A 298 -28.07 -7.03 6.29
N GLY A 299 -28.69 -6.56 5.19
CA GLY A 299 -28.81 -7.35 3.96
C GLY A 299 -27.46 -7.60 3.29
N ALA A 300 -26.58 -6.59 3.21
CA ALA A 300 -25.22 -6.78 2.69
C ALA A 300 -24.40 -7.76 3.55
N LEU A 301 -24.51 -7.67 4.88
CA LEU A 301 -23.84 -8.60 5.79
C LEU A 301 -24.42 -10.02 5.65
N ALA A 302 -25.73 -10.16 5.54
CA ALA A 302 -26.38 -11.46 5.32
C ALA A 302 -25.92 -12.10 4.00
N MET A 303 -25.83 -11.34 2.91
CA MET A 303 -25.26 -11.82 1.64
C MET A 303 -23.83 -12.35 1.85
N LEU A 304 -22.98 -11.59 2.53
CA LEU A 304 -21.60 -12.02 2.80
C LEU A 304 -21.55 -13.30 3.66
N MET A 305 -22.31 -13.37 4.76
CA MET A 305 -22.30 -14.55 5.65
C MET A 305 -22.82 -15.80 4.95
N LEU A 306 -23.85 -15.66 4.11
CA LEU A 306 -24.50 -16.79 3.45
C LEU A 306 -23.72 -17.28 2.23
N SER A 307 -23.11 -16.37 1.47
CA SER A 307 -22.41 -16.72 0.22
C SER A 307 -20.90 -16.87 0.37
N ALA A 308 -20.29 -16.20 1.33
CA ALA A 308 -18.84 -16.17 1.51
C ALA A 308 -18.42 -16.05 3.00
N PRO A 309 -18.83 -17.00 3.86
CA PRO A 309 -18.56 -16.92 5.31
C PRO A 309 -17.06 -16.85 5.64
N GLY A 310 -16.20 -17.44 4.81
CA GLY A 310 -14.74 -17.36 4.98
C GLY A 310 -14.20 -15.94 4.90
N CYS A 311 -14.76 -15.08 4.03
CA CYS A 311 -14.34 -13.68 3.93
C CYS A 311 -14.65 -12.90 5.22
N ALA A 312 -15.67 -13.31 5.96
CA ALA A 312 -16.08 -12.64 7.18
C ALA A 312 -15.27 -13.05 8.41
N SER A 313 -14.84 -14.31 8.49
CA SER A 313 -14.08 -14.82 9.62
C SER A 313 -12.56 -14.60 9.47
N GLY A 314 -12.04 -14.70 8.24
CA GLY A 314 -10.59 -14.64 7.97
C GLY A 314 -10.14 -13.53 7.02
N GLY A 315 -11.06 -12.71 6.50
CA GLY A 315 -10.73 -11.62 5.57
C GLY A 315 -10.06 -12.12 4.28
N GLY A 316 -9.18 -11.30 3.71
CA GLY A 316 -8.39 -11.65 2.51
C GLY A 316 -7.43 -12.83 2.70
N PHE A 317 -7.15 -13.22 3.93
CA PHE A 317 -6.19 -14.29 4.27
C PHE A 317 -6.87 -15.60 4.72
N ALA A 318 -8.19 -15.71 4.59
CA ALA A 318 -8.96 -16.85 5.10
C ALA A 318 -8.51 -18.22 4.55
N GLN A 319 -7.88 -18.26 3.38
CA GLN A 319 -7.44 -19.48 2.71
C GLN A 319 -5.97 -19.84 2.98
N VAL A 320 -5.21 -18.98 3.66
CA VAL A 320 -3.78 -19.19 3.91
C VAL A 320 -3.60 -20.40 4.84
N ASP A 321 -2.65 -21.27 4.49
CA ASP A 321 -2.34 -22.45 5.30
C ASP A 321 -1.83 -22.02 6.70
N PRO A 322 -2.25 -22.65 7.80
CA PRO A 322 -1.83 -22.26 9.15
C PRO A 322 -0.32 -22.20 9.36
N LEU A 323 0.46 -23.08 8.71
CA LEU A 323 1.92 -23.07 8.78
C LEU A 323 2.49 -21.80 8.14
N VAL A 324 1.99 -21.48 6.94
CA VAL A 324 2.37 -20.27 6.19
C VAL A 324 1.96 -19.01 6.95
N SER A 325 0.77 -19.01 7.55
CA SER A 325 0.30 -17.90 8.39
C SER A 325 1.24 -17.67 9.58
N LYS A 326 1.62 -18.74 10.28
CA LYS A 326 2.49 -18.68 11.45
C LYS A 326 3.91 -18.23 11.10
N ILE A 327 4.51 -18.78 10.06
CA ILE A 327 5.94 -18.58 9.76
C ILE A 327 6.17 -17.36 8.85
N TRP A 328 5.32 -17.14 7.85
CA TRP A 328 5.48 -16.03 6.91
C TRP A 328 4.57 -14.86 7.24
N LEU A 329 3.23 -15.02 7.21
CA LEU A 329 2.29 -13.89 7.30
C LEU A 329 2.45 -13.11 8.60
N SER A 330 2.68 -13.80 9.72
CA SER A 330 2.89 -13.17 11.03
C SER A 330 4.22 -12.40 11.11
N ASN A 331 5.15 -12.58 10.18
CA ASN A 331 6.40 -11.82 10.12
C ASN A 331 6.35 -10.68 9.08
N VAL A 332 5.23 -10.51 8.36
CA VAL A 332 4.99 -9.34 7.51
C VAL A 332 4.64 -8.14 8.38
N LEU A 333 5.67 -7.43 8.85
CA LEU A 333 5.55 -6.37 9.85
C LEU A 333 4.62 -5.22 9.43
N GLU A 334 4.52 -4.92 8.13
CA GLU A 334 3.65 -3.85 7.64
C GLU A 334 2.16 -4.10 7.91
N GLY A 335 1.74 -5.37 7.96
CA GLY A 335 0.37 -5.77 8.27
C GLY A 335 0.08 -5.84 9.77
N ARG A 336 1.11 -5.72 10.62
CA ARG A 336 0.98 -5.84 12.07
C ARG A 336 0.47 -4.55 12.72
N PRO A 337 -0.12 -4.65 13.92
CA PRO A 337 -0.52 -3.49 14.70
C PRO A 337 0.65 -2.59 15.12
N MET A 338 0.35 -1.33 15.42
CA MET A 338 1.34 -0.31 15.80
C MET A 338 2.08 -0.63 17.11
N TRP A 339 1.50 -1.41 18.01
CA TRP A 339 2.17 -1.82 19.26
C TRP A 339 3.21 -2.93 19.05
N GLU A 340 3.22 -3.57 17.89
CA GLU A 340 4.28 -4.52 17.48
C GLU A 340 5.38 -3.82 16.66
N GLN A 341 5.20 -2.53 16.31
CA GLN A 341 6.22 -1.73 15.64
C GLN A 341 7.20 -1.15 16.65
N VAL A 342 8.44 -0.90 16.20
CA VAL A 342 9.37 -0.10 16.99
C VAL A 342 8.82 1.33 17.16
N LEU A 343 9.07 1.93 18.33
CA LEU A 343 8.48 3.22 18.71
C LEU A 343 8.71 4.32 17.68
N ALA A 344 9.91 4.39 17.08
CA ALA A 344 10.25 5.38 16.07
C ALA A 344 9.34 5.27 14.83
N ILE A 345 9.04 4.05 14.37
CA ILE A 345 8.14 3.79 13.23
C ILE A 345 6.70 4.11 13.62
N ALA A 346 6.23 3.62 14.77
CA ALA A 346 4.87 3.89 15.24
C ALA A 346 4.57 5.40 15.34
N LEU A 347 5.53 6.18 15.87
CA LEU A 347 5.38 7.63 15.99
C LEU A 347 5.32 8.35 14.64
N GLN A 348 6.01 7.87 13.61
CA GLN A 348 5.93 8.44 12.26
C GLN A 348 4.51 8.34 11.68
N TYR A 349 3.78 7.27 11.99
CA TYR A 349 2.41 7.07 11.52
C TYR A 349 1.36 7.77 12.37
N ILE A 350 1.60 7.95 13.68
CA ILE A 350 0.57 8.44 14.62
C ILE A 350 0.63 9.96 14.82
N ALA A 351 1.82 10.58 14.81
CA ALA A 351 1.97 11.98 15.21
C ALA A 351 1.20 12.96 14.30
N ALA A 352 1.37 12.86 12.98
CA ALA A 352 0.72 13.75 12.04
C ALA A 352 -0.83 13.66 12.09
N PRO A 353 -1.44 12.46 12.09
CA PRO A 353 -2.89 12.33 12.30
C PRO A 353 -3.39 12.93 13.61
N LEU A 354 -2.68 12.74 14.74
CA LEU A 354 -3.09 13.34 16.02
C LEU A 354 -3.07 14.88 15.98
N ILE A 355 -2.01 15.46 15.40
CA ILE A 355 -1.89 16.91 15.20
C ILE A 355 -3.04 17.42 14.34
N ALA A 356 -3.38 16.70 13.27
CA ALA A 356 -4.44 17.05 12.36
C ALA A 356 -5.84 16.92 12.99
N ILE A 357 -6.11 15.89 13.79
CA ILE A 357 -7.35 15.77 14.57
C ILE A 357 -7.48 16.95 15.54
N PHE A 358 -6.41 17.29 16.25
CA PHE A 358 -6.38 18.45 17.13
C PHE A 358 -6.67 19.77 16.38
N ALA A 359 -6.08 19.95 15.19
CA ALA A 359 -6.36 21.09 14.33
C ALA A 359 -7.84 21.14 13.90
N CYS A 360 -8.42 20.00 13.52
CA CYS A 360 -9.84 19.86 13.21
C CYS A 360 -10.74 20.31 14.38
N LEU A 361 -10.44 19.88 15.61
CA LEU A 361 -11.19 20.26 16.80
C LEU A 361 -11.13 21.79 17.04
N GLN A 362 -9.97 22.41 16.86
CA GLN A 362 -9.85 23.87 16.96
C GLN A 362 -10.64 24.58 15.87
N LEU A 363 -10.63 24.05 14.65
CA LEU A 363 -11.34 24.62 13.51
C LEU A 363 -12.86 24.48 13.67
N MET A 364 -13.35 23.40 14.27
CA MET A 364 -14.78 23.23 14.61
C MET A 364 -15.28 24.35 15.54
N VAL A 365 -14.50 24.69 16.57
CA VAL A 365 -14.87 25.74 17.54
C VAL A 365 -14.85 27.13 16.88
N ARG A 366 -13.93 27.37 15.95
CA ARG A 366 -13.69 28.69 15.33
C ARG A 366 -14.48 28.95 14.06
N SER A 367 -15.15 27.93 13.51
CA SER A 367 -15.84 28.02 12.22
C SER A 367 -17.35 28.23 12.38
N HIS A 368 -17.96 28.88 11.38
CA HIS A 368 -19.41 28.95 11.19
C HIS A 368 -20.00 27.57 10.87
N GLU A 369 -21.32 27.42 11.03
CA GLU A 369 -22.03 26.12 11.02
C GLU A 369 -21.68 25.21 9.84
N GLY A 370 -21.77 25.69 8.59
CA GLY A 370 -21.49 24.84 7.42
C GLY A 370 -20.04 24.33 7.32
N LEU A 371 -19.05 25.09 7.79
CA LEU A 371 -17.66 24.63 7.87
C LEU A 371 -17.44 23.73 9.08
N ARG A 372 -18.15 23.97 10.18
CA ARG A 372 -18.10 23.13 11.39
C ARG A 372 -18.50 21.69 11.08
N GLU A 373 -19.53 21.50 10.27
CA GLU A 373 -19.94 20.16 9.81
C GLU A 373 -18.85 19.49 8.97
N PHE A 374 -18.25 20.21 8.03
CA PHE A 374 -17.12 19.69 7.24
C PHE A 374 -15.95 19.25 8.14
N TRP A 375 -15.55 20.08 9.11
CA TRP A 375 -14.47 19.72 10.03
C TRP A 375 -14.82 18.52 10.91
N ARG A 376 -16.08 18.38 11.30
CA ARG A 376 -16.55 17.20 12.04
C ARG A 376 -16.44 15.93 11.19
N ASP A 377 -16.91 15.99 9.94
CA ASP A 377 -16.85 14.85 9.02
C ASP A 377 -15.39 14.48 8.69
N TYR A 378 -14.54 15.48 8.44
CA TYR A 378 -13.11 15.26 8.21
C TYR A 378 -12.40 14.70 9.46
N ALA A 379 -12.72 15.19 10.65
CA ALA A 379 -12.18 14.65 11.91
C ALA A 379 -12.58 13.18 12.14
N LEU A 380 -13.83 12.81 11.83
CA LEU A 380 -14.30 11.43 11.94
C LEU A 380 -13.60 10.50 10.95
N ILE A 381 -13.43 10.93 9.70
CA ILE A 381 -12.71 10.16 8.67
C ILE A 381 -11.24 9.99 9.07
N LEU A 382 -10.59 11.07 9.52
CA LEU A 382 -9.19 11.04 9.93
C LEU A 382 -8.99 10.20 11.21
N GLY A 383 -9.90 10.32 12.18
CA GLY A 383 -9.90 9.49 13.39
C GLY A 383 -10.12 8.02 13.07
N GLY A 384 -11.00 7.70 12.13
CA GLY A 384 -11.20 6.34 11.63
C GLY A 384 -9.97 5.80 10.88
N ALA A 385 -9.35 6.60 10.01
CA ALA A 385 -8.11 6.23 9.33
C ALA A 385 -6.97 5.95 10.32
N LEU A 386 -6.83 6.80 11.35
CA LEU A 386 -5.88 6.58 12.44
C LEU A 386 -6.21 5.29 13.21
N ALA A 387 -7.48 5.06 13.55
CA ALA A 387 -7.91 3.86 14.25
C ALA A 387 -7.57 2.59 13.45
N VAL A 388 -7.83 2.57 12.15
CA VAL A 388 -7.43 1.45 11.27
C VAL A 388 -5.91 1.28 11.28
N SER A 389 -5.15 2.37 11.19
CA SER A 389 -3.68 2.32 11.21
C SER A 389 -3.10 1.75 12.50
N ILE A 390 -3.76 1.95 13.64
CA ILE A 390 -3.33 1.37 14.92
C ILE A 390 -3.32 -0.16 14.86
N PHE A 391 -4.26 -0.77 14.13
CA PHE A 391 -4.34 -2.22 13.95
C PHE A 391 -3.55 -2.74 12.74
N VAL A 392 -3.34 -1.91 11.72
CA VAL A 392 -2.62 -2.29 10.48
C VAL A 392 -1.68 -1.17 10.06
N ALA A 393 -0.39 -1.33 10.37
CA ALA A 393 0.59 -0.25 10.29
C ALA A 393 0.70 0.41 8.90
N ARG A 394 0.67 -0.39 7.82
CA ARG A 394 0.80 0.10 6.44
C ARG A 394 -0.25 1.15 6.06
N THR A 395 -1.46 1.05 6.63
CA THR A 395 -2.54 2.02 6.36
C THR A 395 -2.27 3.40 6.95
N GLY A 396 -1.24 3.54 7.80
CA GLY A 396 -0.82 4.82 8.37
C GLY A 396 -0.40 5.86 7.32
N ALA A 397 0.10 5.45 6.15
CA ALA A 397 0.40 6.38 5.06
C ALA A 397 -0.85 7.17 4.61
N VAL A 398 -2.00 6.50 4.56
CA VAL A 398 -3.30 7.13 4.27
C VAL A 398 -3.67 8.14 5.35
N ALA A 399 -3.53 7.77 6.63
CA ALA A 399 -3.83 8.69 7.73
C ALA A 399 -2.93 9.94 7.67
N CYS A 400 -1.63 9.75 7.41
CA CYS A 400 -0.65 10.83 7.27
C CYS A 400 -0.95 11.75 6.07
N VAL A 401 -1.28 11.21 4.90
CA VAL A 401 -1.58 12.05 3.73
C VAL A 401 -2.84 12.87 3.94
N LEU A 402 -3.87 12.29 4.55
CA LEU A 402 -5.10 12.99 4.93
C LEU A 402 -4.85 14.06 6.00
N ALA A 403 -3.87 13.86 6.88
CA ALA A 403 -3.47 14.83 7.90
C ALA A 403 -2.74 16.05 7.31
N SER A 404 -2.07 15.89 6.16
CA SER A 404 -1.12 16.88 5.62
C SER A 404 -1.67 18.32 5.52
N PRO A 405 -2.91 18.59 5.05
CA PRO A 405 -3.41 19.97 4.97
C PRO A 405 -3.61 20.61 6.34
N LEU A 406 -3.97 19.82 7.36
CA LEU A 406 -4.26 20.31 8.70
C LEU A 406 -2.97 20.49 9.51
N VAL A 407 -1.99 19.62 9.32
CA VAL A 407 -0.64 19.78 9.86
C VAL A 407 -0.01 21.06 9.31
N ALA A 408 -0.14 21.33 8.01
CA ALA A 408 0.33 22.58 7.40
C ALA A 408 -0.31 23.83 8.02
N TRP A 409 -1.62 23.81 8.22
CA TRP A 409 -2.32 24.89 8.92
C TRP A 409 -1.83 25.06 10.37
N GLN A 410 -1.67 23.96 11.10
CA GLN A 410 -1.22 23.98 12.49
C GLN A 410 0.23 24.45 12.62
N LEU A 411 1.10 24.04 11.69
CA LEU A 411 2.47 24.49 11.57
C LEU A 411 2.54 26.00 11.39
N ARG A 412 1.76 26.58 10.48
CA ARG A 412 1.72 28.04 10.27
C ARG A 412 1.36 28.78 11.56
N ARG A 413 0.41 28.23 12.34
CA ARG A 413 0.02 28.80 13.62
C ARG A 413 1.11 28.72 14.68
N TRP A 414 1.81 27.59 14.78
CA TRP A 414 2.95 27.46 15.66
C TRP A 414 4.06 28.44 15.26
N MET A 415 4.38 28.55 13.97
CA MET A 415 5.39 29.48 13.46
C MET A 415 5.03 30.94 13.77
N LYS A 416 3.75 31.34 13.64
CA LYS A 416 3.29 32.68 14.01
C LYS A 416 3.46 32.94 15.51
N ALA A 417 3.12 31.98 16.36
CA ALA A 417 3.27 32.10 17.80
C ALA A 417 4.75 32.16 18.23
N ILE A 418 5.62 31.37 17.61
CA ILE A 418 7.08 31.36 17.84
C ILE A 418 7.70 32.72 17.50
N ARG A 419 7.28 33.34 16.38
CA ARG A 419 7.76 34.67 15.97
C ARG A 419 7.41 35.77 16.97
N SER A 420 6.32 35.62 17.74
CA SER A 420 5.91 36.57 18.77
C SER A 420 6.53 36.31 20.15
N MET A 421 7.36 35.27 20.32
CA MET A 421 7.99 34.99 21.62
C MET A 421 9.14 35.94 21.91
N GLU A 422 9.17 36.48 23.13
CA GLU A 422 10.29 37.26 23.67
C GLU A 422 11.37 36.32 24.21
N GLY A 423 12.62 36.53 23.78
CA GLY A 423 13.77 35.72 24.22
C GLY A 423 14.18 34.57 23.28
N PRO A 424 15.49 34.31 23.11
CA PRO A 424 15.99 33.28 22.18
C PRO A 424 15.75 31.85 22.67
N ILE A 425 15.79 31.60 23.98
CA ILE A 425 15.67 30.24 24.55
C ILE A 425 14.26 29.64 24.36
N PRO A 426 13.15 30.31 24.75
CA PRO A 426 11.81 29.78 24.52
C PRO A 426 11.51 29.59 23.04
N ARG A 427 12.02 30.49 22.19
CA ARG A 427 11.90 30.40 20.73
C ARG A 427 12.60 29.17 20.19
N MET A 428 13.83 28.91 20.61
CA MET A 428 14.59 27.72 20.21
C MET A 428 13.91 26.43 20.70
N ALA A 429 13.49 26.38 21.96
CA ALA A 429 12.77 25.23 22.50
C ALA A 429 11.48 24.95 21.73
N ALA A 430 10.71 25.98 21.37
CA ALA A 430 9.49 25.82 20.58
C ALA A 430 9.78 25.37 19.13
N MET A 431 10.84 25.86 18.49
CA MET A 431 11.27 25.38 17.17
C MET A 431 11.69 23.91 17.20
N VAL A 432 12.45 23.50 18.22
CA VAL A 432 12.81 22.09 18.44
C VAL A 432 11.55 21.25 18.67
N GLY A 433 10.59 21.74 19.47
CA GLY A 433 9.31 21.06 19.68
C GLY A 433 8.52 20.85 18.39
N VAL A 434 8.46 21.85 17.51
CA VAL A 434 7.82 21.73 16.19
C VAL A 434 8.56 20.72 15.31
N ALA A 435 9.90 20.76 15.29
CA ALA A 435 10.70 19.80 14.54
C ALA A 435 10.46 18.37 15.04
N CYS A 436 10.44 18.14 16.36
CA CYS A 436 10.12 16.85 16.96
C CYS A 436 8.69 16.39 16.64
N ALA A 437 7.73 17.30 16.55
CA ALA A 437 6.34 16.96 16.22
C ALA A 437 6.18 16.54 14.74
N LEU A 438 6.94 17.17 13.83
CA LEU A 438 6.89 16.87 12.40
C LEU A 438 7.79 15.68 12.00
N LEU A 439 8.90 15.49 12.71
CA LEU A 439 9.88 14.44 12.49
C LEU A 439 10.09 13.63 13.78
N PRO A 440 9.06 12.93 14.28
CA PRO A 440 9.11 12.27 15.59
C PRO A 440 10.10 11.10 15.65
N ALA A 441 10.57 10.61 14.50
CA ALA A 441 11.59 9.59 14.42
C ALA A 441 12.94 10.03 14.99
N ILE A 442 13.31 11.31 14.81
CA ILE A 442 14.60 11.85 15.28
C ILE A 442 14.73 11.78 16.81
N PRO A 443 13.81 12.35 17.60
CA PRO A 443 13.88 12.24 19.05
C PRO A 443 13.67 10.80 19.53
N ALA A 444 12.86 9.99 18.84
CA ALA A 444 12.67 8.59 19.18
C ALA A 444 13.97 7.79 19.06
N LEU A 445 14.72 7.98 17.97
CA LEU A 445 16.01 7.34 17.74
C LEU A 445 17.06 7.73 18.79
N VAL A 446 17.10 9.02 19.17
CA VAL A 446 17.97 9.50 20.25
C VAL A 446 17.60 8.83 21.58
N LEU A 447 16.32 8.76 21.91
CA LEU A 447 15.84 8.15 23.15
C LEU A 447 16.16 6.65 23.23
N THR A 448 15.98 5.91 22.12
CA THR A 448 16.28 4.47 22.07
C THR A 448 17.78 4.21 22.12
N SER A 449 18.61 5.05 21.49
CA SER A 449 20.08 4.95 21.56
C SER A 449 20.66 5.21 22.95
N ALA A 450 19.91 5.90 23.82
CA ALA A 450 20.31 6.22 25.18
C ALA A 450 19.86 5.18 26.23
N MET A 451 19.06 4.18 25.83
CA MET A 451 18.60 3.10 26.71
C MET A 451 19.50 1.87 26.54
N PRO A 452 19.96 1.20 27.63
CA PRO A 452 20.67 -0.06 27.52
C PRO A 452 19.73 -1.11 26.93
N VAL A 453 20.08 -1.61 25.73
CA VAL A 453 19.31 -2.57 24.96
C VAL A 453 19.12 -3.84 25.80
N ARG A 454 17.94 -4.02 26.39
CA ARG A 454 17.48 -5.35 26.79
C ARG A 454 17.05 -6.03 25.50
N ALA A 455 17.71 -7.14 25.17
CA ALA A 455 17.35 -8.01 24.06
C ALA A 455 15.90 -8.48 24.23
N SER A 456 14.96 -7.69 23.69
CA SER A 456 13.61 -8.14 23.41
C SER A 456 13.68 -8.96 22.13
N VAL A 457 13.53 -10.26 22.31
CA VAL A 457 13.26 -11.21 21.23
C VAL A 457 11.98 -10.73 20.52
N GLY A 458 12.14 -10.26 19.28
CA GLY A 458 11.05 -9.79 18.42
C GLY A 458 11.24 -8.34 18.00
N GLY A 459 11.60 -8.14 16.72
CA GLY A 459 11.70 -6.83 16.08
C GLY A 459 13.15 -6.35 15.98
N ALA A 460 13.72 -6.47 14.79
CA ALA A 460 15.04 -5.93 14.46
C ALA A 460 15.10 -4.43 14.75
N ALA A 461 15.64 -4.08 15.93
CA ALA A 461 16.11 -2.75 16.26
C ALA A 461 17.63 -2.66 16.29
N ASP A 462 18.36 -3.75 16.05
CA ASP A 462 19.83 -3.77 15.96
C ASP A 462 20.34 -4.91 15.07
N VAL A 463 20.01 -4.87 13.78
CA VAL A 463 20.92 -5.29 12.68
C VAL A 463 20.49 -4.50 11.45
N PRO A 464 21.30 -3.60 10.88
CA PRO A 464 21.10 -3.26 9.48
C PRO A 464 21.47 -4.52 8.70
N ILE A 465 20.53 -5.45 8.50
CA ILE A 465 20.70 -6.44 7.43
C ILE A 465 20.64 -5.57 6.18
N ARG A 466 21.82 -5.22 5.68
CA ARG A 466 21.93 -4.40 4.49
C ARG A 466 21.37 -5.26 3.38
N VAL A 467 20.34 -4.77 2.71
CA VAL A 467 19.97 -5.20 1.35
C VAL A 467 21.21 -5.22 0.42
N ALA A 468 22.29 -4.50 0.79
CA ALA A 468 23.60 -4.57 0.14
C ALA A 468 24.29 -5.95 0.15
N ASP A 469 23.89 -6.90 1.01
CA ASP A 469 24.59 -8.19 1.14
C ASP A 469 24.02 -9.28 0.22
N CYS A 470 22.86 -9.10 -0.40
CA CYS A 470 22.27 -10.04 -1.37
C CYS A 470 21.89 -9.30 -2.64
N ARG A 471 22.75 -9.35 -3.67
CA ARG A 471 22.57 -8.64 -4.94
C ARG A 471 22.31 -9.64 -6.06
N VAL A 472 21.08 -10.15 -6.14
CA VAL A 472 20.69 -11.17 -7.14
C VAL A 472 20.88 -10.66 -8.57
N GLN A 473 20.69 -9.35 -8.78
CA GLN A 473 20.88 -8.67 -10.05
C GLN A 473 22.30 -8.84 -10.60
N ASP A 474 23.32 -8.85 -9.73
CA ASP A 474 24.71 -9.06 -10.12
C ASP A 474 24.95 -10.49 -10.66
N ALA A 475 24.07 -11.44 -10.35
CA ALA A 475 24.13 -12.84 -10.80
C ALA A 475 23.37 -13.11 -12.11
N ALA A 476 22.74 -12.09 -12.73
CA ALA A 476 21.88 -12.25 -13.89
C ALA A 476 22.55 -13.01 -15.05
N ALA A 477 23.81 -12.69 -15.38
CA ALA A 477 24.54 -13.36 -16.45
C ALA A 477 24.77 -14.85 -16.17
N THR A 478 25.07 -15.22 -14.92
CA THR A 478 25.23 -16.62 -14.51
C THR A 478 23.91 -17.36 -14.56
N LEU A 479 22.83 -16.75 -14.06
CA LEU A 479 21.49 -17.35 -14.10
C LEU A 479 21.04 -17.59 -15.56
N ASN A 480 21.19 -16.60 -16.44
CA ASN A 480 20.80 -16.74 -17.85
C ASN A 480 21.67 -17.72 -18.66
N ALA A 481 22.87 -18.05 -18.18
CA ALA A 481 23.72 -19.07 -18.80
C ALA A 481 23.32 -20.50 -18.38
N LEU A 482 22.54 -20.65 -17.31
CA LEU A 482 22.05 -21.95 -16.86
C LEU A 482 20.87 -22.38 -17.73
N PRO A 483 20.79 -23.68 -18.05
CA PRO A 483 19.59 -24.22 -18.69
C PRO A 483 18.32 -23.92 -17.86
N GLU A 484 17.24 -23.50 -18.52
CA GLU A 484 15.99 -23.19 -17.85
C GLU A 484 15.52 -24.35 -16.94
N GLY A 485 14.89 -23.98 -15.84
CA GLY A 485 14.46 -24.91 -14.80
C GLY A 485 14.00 -24.17 -13.57
N GLU A 486 13.28 -24.86 -12.70
CA GLU A 486 12.73 -24.28 -11.48
C GLU A 486 13.80 -24.15 -10.39
N ILE A 487 13.80 -22.99 -9.72
CA ILE A 487 14.66 -22.69 -8.58
C ILE A 487 13.83 -22.80 -7.30
N TYR A 488 14.25 -23.70 -6.40
CA TYR A 488 13.89 -23.61 -4.99
C TYR A 488 14.66 -22.43 -4.39
N ALA A 489 13.95 -21.33 -4.15
CA ALA A 489 14.50 -20.12 -3.58
C ALA A 489 13.68 -19.69 -2.37
N LEU A 490 14.32 -19.01 -1.43
CA LEU A 490 13.61 -18.39 -0.30
C LEU A 490 12.70 -17.26 -0.82
N LEU A 491 11.60 -17.01 -0.10
CA LEU A 491 10.54 -16.09 -0.51
C LEU A 491 11.05 -14.66 -0.74
N ASP A 492 12.03 -14.21 0.07
CA ASP A 492 12.60 -12.87 0.04
C ASP A 492 13.35 -12.54 -1.27
N ILE A 493 13.95 -13.56 -1.92
CA ILE A 493 14.77 -13.38 -3.13
C ILE A 493 14.10 -13.87 -4.42
N ALA A 494 13.01 -14.62 -4.30
CA ALA A 494 12.33 -15.24 -5.43
C ALA A 494 11.87 -14.23 -6.50
N PRO A 495 11.30 -13.05 -6.15
CA PRO A 495 10.97 -12.02 -7.14
C PRO A 495 12.17 -11.50 -7.93
N GLU A 496 13.33 -11.31 -7.29
CA GLU A 496 14.53 -10.85 -7.99
C GLU A 496 15.05 -11.89 -8.98
N LEU A 497 15.02 -13.18 -8.62
CA LEU A 497 15.38 -14.27 -9.52
C LEU A 497 14.49 -14.29 -10.77
N LEU A 498 13.19 -14.04 -10.59
CA LEU A 498 12.25 -13.94 -11.71
C LEU A 498 12.54 -12.73 -12.61
N LEU A 499 12.92 -11.59 -12.01
CA LEU A 499 13.18 -10.35 -12.73
C LEU A 499 14.37 -10.47 -13.69
N VAL A 500 15.41 -11.21 -13.29
CA VAL A 500 16.72 -11.20 -13.95
C VAL A 500 17.05 -12.45 -14.74
N SER A 501 16.16 -13.44 -14.73
CA SER A 501 16.33 -14.71 -15.46
C SER A 501 15.04 -15.16 -16.13
N ASP A 502 15.11 -16.27 -16.87
CA ASP A 502 13.93 -16.97 -17.43
C ASP A 502 13.44 -18.15 -16.56
N HIS A 503 14.11 -18.41 -15.44
CA HIS A 503 13.76 -19.52 -14.54
C HIS A 503 12.40 -19.35 -13.85
N SER A 504 11.74 -20.45 -13.50
CA SER A 504 10.61 -20.42 -12.56
C SER A 504 11.09 -20.53 -11.11
N VAL A 505 10.24 -20.14 -10.17
CA VAL A 505 10.48 -20.30 -8.73
C VAL A 505 9.34 -21.10 -8.10
N VAL A 506 9.66 -21.84 -7.03
CA VAL A 506 8.67 -22.64 -6.29
C VAL A 506 7.53 -21.75 -5.78
N ALA A 507 7.88 -20.66 -5.09
CA ALA A 507 6.90 -19.73 -4.54
C ALA A 507 7.50 -18.33 -4.38
N THR A 508 6.63 -17.33 -4.27
CA THR A 508 6.94 -15.99 -3.79
C THR A 508 6.11 -15.69 -2.55
N GLY A 509 6.41 -14.59 -1.84
CA GLY A 509 5.67 -14.16 -0.65
C GLY A 509 4.25 -13.66 -0.94
N HIS A 510 3.40 -14.46 -1.58
CA HIS A 510 2.07 -14.07 -2.04
C HIS A 510 1.02 -15.07 -1.55
N HIS A 511 0.04 -14.60 -0.78
CA HIS A 511 -0.87 -15.45 -0.01
C HIS A 511 -1.74 -16.39 -0.86
N ARG A 512 -1.97 -16.11 -2.14
CA ARG A 512 -2.68 -17.02 -3.06
C ARG A 512 -1.85 -18.26 -3.41
N GLY A 513 -0.53 -18.17 -3.38
CA GLY A 513 0.41 -19.27 -3.58
C GLY A 513 0.67 -20.11 -2.32
N HIS A 514 -0.17 -20.02 -1.28
CA HIS A 514 0.10 -20.61 0.03
C HIS A 514 0.46 -22.11 0.02
N LYS A 515 -0.05 -22.90 -0.93
CA LYS A 515 0.31 -24.32 -1.05
C LYS A 515 1.79 -24.52 -1.42
N ALA A 516 2.28 -23.75 -2.39
CA ALA A 516 3.69 -23.79 -2.77
C ALA A 516 4.59 -23.18 -1.69
N MET A 517 4.13 -22.10 -1.03
CA MET A 517 4.83 -21.53 0.14
C MET A 517 4.94 -22.53 1.28
N LYS A 518 3.89 -23.32 1.52
CA LYS A 518 3.90 -24.37 2.54
C LYS A 518 4.97 -25.41 2.22
N MET A 519 4.98 -25.93 0.99
CA MET A 519 5.99 -26.90 0.57
C MET A 519 7.40 -26.32 0.73
N LEU A 520 7.61 -25.06 0.33
CA LEU A 520 8.88 -24.37 0.51
C LEU A 520 9.31 -24.34 1.98
N ILE A 521 8.41 -23.92 2.88
CA ILE A 521 8.68 -23.86 4.32
C ILE A 521 8.95 -25.25 4.91
N GLU A 522 8.16 -26.25 4.53
CA GLU A 522 8.37 -27.64 4.98
C GLU A 522 9.73 -28.16 4.53
N THR A 523 10.10 -27.94 3.27
CA THR A 523 11.41 -28.30 2.71
C THR A 523 12.55 -27.56 3.40
N ALA A 524 12.37 -26.28 3.73
CA ALA A 524 13.37 -25.49 4.45
C ALA A 524 13.69 -26.07 5.84
N LEU A 525 12.67 -26.61 6.50
CA LEU A 525 12.73 -27.19 7.85
C LEU A 525 12.98 -28.70 7.86
N ALA A 526 12.90 -29.39 6.72
CA ALA A 526 13.11 -30.83 6.60
C ALA A 526 14.60 -31.22 6.79
N THR A 527 14.89 -32.51 6.94
CA THR A 527 16.30 -32.97 6.85
C THR A 527 16.83 -32.80 5.41
N PRO A 528 18.16 -32.76 5.18
CA PRO A 528 18.72 -32.71 3.83
C PRO A 528 18.23 -33.83 2.89
N GLU A 529 17.96 -35.02 3.42
CA GLU A 529 17.45 -36.16 2.65
C GLU A 529 15.97 -35.99 2.29
N GLU A 530 15.13 -35.60 3.27
CA GLU A 530 13.71 -35.29 3.02
C GLU A 530 13.55 -34.14 2.01
N ALA A 531 14.41 -33.10 2.13
CA ALA A 531 14.44 -31.99 1.19
C ALA A 531 14.84 -32.45 -0.22
N ARG A 532 15.81 -33.36 -0.34
CA ARG A 532 16.19 -33.96 -1.64
C ARG A 532 14.99 -34.64 -2.30
N GLU A 533 14.28 -35.48 -1.55
CA GLU A 533 13.10 -36.20 -2.07
C GLU A 533 12.02 -35.22 -2.54
N ALA A 534 11.72 -34.19 -1.75
CA ALA A 534 10.73 -33.17 -2.11
C ALA A 534 11.11 -32.40 -3.38
N LEU A 535 12.38 -31.99 -3.51
CA LEU A 535 12.88 -31.26 -4.68
C LEU A 535 12.93 -32.15 -5.94
N GLN A 536 13.31 -33.42 -5.80
CA GLN A 536 13.28 -34.40 -6.91
C GLN A 536 11.85 -34.69 -7.38
N GLN A 537 10.92 -34.92 -6.45
CA GLN A 537 9.50 -35.17 -6.78
C GLN A 537 8.87 -33.99 -7.51
N ARG A 538 9.24 -32.76 -7.14
CA ARG A 538 8.80 -31.56 -7.84
C ARG A 538 9.50 -31.34 -9.19
N GLY A 539 10.74 -31.83 -9.32
CA GLY A 539 11.59 -31.55 -10.47
C GLY A 539 12.31 -30.20 -10.38
N SER A 540 12.53 -29.68 -9.17
CA SER A 540 13.31 -28.45 -8.98
C SER A 540 14.78 -28.71 -9.33
N ARG A 541 15.35 -27.85 -10.18
CA ARG A 541 16.69 -28.06 -10.77
C ARG A 541 17.79 -27.33 -10.01
N TYR A 542 17.41 -26.24 -9.33
CA TYR A 542 18.34 -25.37 -8.63
C TYR A 542 17.86 -25.07 -7.22
N VAL A 543 18.81 -24.78 -6.34
CA VAL A 543 18.58 -24.26 -4.99
C VAL A 543 19.30 -22.92 -4.90
N ALA A 544 18.61 -21.87 -4.48
CA ALA A 544 19.18 -20.54 -4.31
C ALA A 544 18.81 -19.95 -2.95
N MET A 545 19.75 -19.31 -2.27
CA MET A 545 19.45 -18.54 -1.06
C MET A 545 20.50 -17.49 -0.77
N CYS A 546 20.12 -16.51 0.04
CA CYS A 546 21.03 -15.55 0.66
C CYS A 546 21.09 -15.83 2.18
N PRO A 547 22.20 -16.39 2.70
CA PRO A 547 22.30 -16.81 4.10
C PRO A 547 22.12 -15.68 5.11
N ALA A 548 22.47 -14.44 4.73
CA ALA A 548 22.41 -13.28 5.60
C ALA A 548 21.00 -12.70 5.80
N LEU A 549 20.04 -13.09 4.95
CA LEU A 549 18.67 -12.55 5.02
C LEU A 549 17.90 -13.07 6.23
N TYR A 550 16.89 -12.29 6.64
CA TYR A 550 16.08 -12.56 7.81
C TYR A 550 15.37 -13.92 7.72
N GLU A 551 14.80 -14.27 6.56
CA GLU A 551 14.11 -15.54 6.35
C GLU A 551 14.99 -16.77 6.66
N SER A 552 16.26 -16.76 6.23
CA SER A 552 17.25 -17.81 6.56
C SER A 552 17.43 -17.94 8.08
N GLN A 553 17.52 -16.81 8.79
CA GLN A 553 17.68 -16.78 10.24
C GLN A 553 16.40 -17.26 10.96
N THR A 554 15.22 -16.94 10.42
CA THR A 554 13.93 -17.41 10.94
C THR A 554 13.87 -18.93 10.90
N TYR A 555 14.22 -19.57 9.78
CA TYR A 555 14.25 -21.04 9.71
C TYR A 555 15.26 -21.64 10.69
N ALA A 556 16.44 -21.03 10.84
CA ALA A 556 17.45 -21.49 11.79
C ALA A 556 16.96 -21.43 13.24
N SER A 557 16.15 -20.42 13.58
CA SER A 557 15.54 -20.29 14.91
C SER A 557 14.44 -21.33 15.19
N ILE A 558 13.79 -21.83 14.14
CA ILE A 558 12.72 -22.84 14.26
C ILE A 558 13.31 -24.26 14.33
N ARG A 559 14.23 -24.59 13.42
CA ARG A 559 14.89 -25.91 13.38
C ARG A 559 16.31 -25.79 12.83
N ALA A 560 17.29 -25.64 13.73
CA ALA A 560 18.70 -25.45 13.38
C ALA A 560 19.34 -26.61 12.58
N GLU A 561 18.74 -27.80 12.63
CA GLU A 561 19.13 -29.00 11.85
C GLU A 561 18.40 -29.14 10.52
N GLY A 562 17.54 -28.18 10.15
CA GLY A 562 16.81 -28.19 8.88
C GLY A 562 17.72 -27.91 7.69
N PHE A 563 17.25 -28.27 6.49
CA PHE A 563 17.98 -28.16 5.24
C PHE A 563 18.53 -26.74 4.98
N VAL A 564 17.68 -25.71 5.00
CA VAL A 564 18.13 -24.32 4.76
C VAL A 564 19.10 -23.84 5.85
N PRO A 565 18.83 -24.06 7.15
CA PRO A 565 19.80 -23.76 8.22
C PRO A 565 21.16 -24.45 8.09
N GLN A 566 21.20 -25.72 7.65
CA GLN A 566 22.45 -26.44 7.40
C GLN A 566 23.20 -25.86 6.20
N LEU A 567 22.49 -25.57 5.11
CA LEU A 567 23.10 -24.87 3.98
C LEU A 567 23.66 -23.50 4.38
N ALA A 568 22.97 -22.76 5.25
CA ALA A 568 23.41 -21.43 5.69
C ALA A 568 24.70 -21.48 6.52
N LYS A 569 24.96 -22.61 7.20
CA LYS A 569 26.23 -22.90 7.90
C LYS A 569 27.35 -23.38 6.96
N GLY A 570 27.06 -23.57 5.67
CA GLY A 570 28.01 -24.13 4.71
C GLY A 570 28.04 -25.67 4.67
N ASN A 571 27.14 -26.34 5.38
CA ASN A 571 27.00 -27.79 5.32
C ASN A 571 26.19 -28.16 4.08
N VAL A 572 26.85 -28.24 2.93
CA VAL A 572 26.24 -28.54 1.64
C VAL A 572 26.17 -30.07 1.44
N PRO A 573 24.98 -30.66 1.26
CA PRO A 573 24.84 -32.09 0.98
C PRO A 573 25.46 -32.50 -0.37
N ASP A 574 25.93 -33.74 -0.47
CA ASP A 574 26.63 -34.25 -1.66
C ASP A 574 25.78 -34.26 -2.95
N TRP A 575 24.46 -34.21 -2.83
CA TRP A 575 23.52 -34.15 -3.95
C TRP A 575 23.34 -32.73 -4.53
N LEU A 576 23.96 -31.71 -3.91
CA LEU A 576 24.03 -30.34 -4.43
C LEU A 576 25.42 -30.05 -5.00
N GLU A 577 25.47 -29.56 -6.24
CA GLU A 577 26.68 -29.08 -6.88
C GLU A 577 26.71 -27.54 -6.85
N PRO A 578 27.69 -26.89 -6.21
CA PRO A 578 27.75 -25.43 -6.17
C PRO A 578 27.96 -24.84 -7.56
N VAL A 579 27.19 -23.81 -7.90
CA VAL A 579 27.36 -23.02 -9.12
C VAL A 579 28.16 -21.77 -8.78
N GLY A 580 29.30 -21.59 -9.46
CA GLY A 580 30.14 -20.41 -9.26
C GLY A 580 29.43 -19.14 -9.75
N ILE A 581 29.16 -18.22 -8.82
CA ILE A 581 28.68 -16.88 -9.14
C ILE A 581 29.88 -15.91 -9.02
N PRO A 582 30.22 -15.16 -10.06
CA PRO A 582 31.31 -14.19 -9.99
C PRO A 582 31.06 -13.08 -8.97
N GLY A 583 32.11 -12.74 -8.21
CA GLY A 583 32.06 -11.68 -7.20
C GLY A 583 31.42 -12.10 -5.88
N ASP A 584 31.42 -11.19 -4.92
CA ASP A 584 30.73 -11.36 -3.63
C ASP A 584 29.41 -10.58 -3.65
N ASN A 585 28.34 -11.28 -4.02
CA ASN A 585 26.98 -10.75 -4.07
C ASN A 585 26.04 -11.43 -3.06
N GLY A 586 26.59 -12.26 -2.18
CA GLY A 586 25.89 -13.03 -1.13
C GLY A 586 24.89 -14.09 -1.60
N LEU A 587 24.53 -14.12 -2.88
CA LEU A 587 23.71 -15.19 -3.45
C LEU A 587 24.53 -16.48 -3.49
N LYS A 588 23.94 -17.55 -2.97
CA LYS A 588 24.47 -18.90 -3.12
C LYS A 588 23.51 -19.70 -3.98
N LEU A 589 24.06 -20.41 -4.96
CA LEU A 589 23.32 -21.17 -5.96
C LEU A 589 23.93 -22.55 -6.10
N TRP A 590 23.08 -23.56 -6.14
CA TRP A 590 23.45 -24.94 -6.35
C TRP A 590 22.58 -25.58 -7.42
N ARG A 591 23.13 -26.55 -8.14
CA ARG A 591 22.41 -27.46 -9.02
C ARG A 591 22.09 -28.74 -8.26
N VAL A 592 20.84 -29.20 -8.38
CA VAL A 592 20.43 -30.52 -7.89
C VAL A 592 20.97 -31.58 -8.85
N LYS A 593 21.78 -32.51 -8.35
CA LYS A 593 22.35 -33.59 -9.18
C LYS A 593 21.23 -34.54 -9.63
N PRO A 594 21.19 -34.93 -10.93
CA PRO A 594 20.36 -36.04 -11.37
C PRO A 594 20.88 -37.35 -10.73
N GLU A 595 19.99 -38.34 -10.60
CA GLU A 595 20.36 -39.67 -10.13
C GLU A 595 21.28 -40.43 -11.09
#